data_AF-A0A2J6J285-F1
#
_entry.id   AF-A0A2J6J285-F1
#
_cell.length_a   1.000
_cell.length_b   1.000
_cell.length_c   1.000
_cell.angle_alpha   90.00
_cell.angle_beta   90.00
_cell.angle_gamma   90.00
#
_symmetry.space_group_name_H-M   'P 1'
#
loop_
_entity.id
_entity.type
_entity.pdbx_description
1 polymer ?
#
loop_
_entity_poly.entity_id
_entity_poly.type
_entity_poly.pdbx_seq_one_letter_code
_entity_poly.pdbx_strand_id
1 'polypeptide(L)' 'MQTPTTHFFTSGAAEGNTPRNALDGALFAAGIGNVNLINVDAAVPPHCKLLEAQKLPDGALIPAA' A
#
# COMPACT_ATOMS: atom_id res chain seq x y z
N MET A 1 -2.18 -15.73 11.29
CA MET A 1 -2.18 -14.31 10.89
C MET A 1 -3.17 -13.57 11.76
N GLN A 2 -2.78 -12.42 12.32
CA GLN A 2 -3.70 -11.54 13.05
C GLN A 2 -4.40 -10.61 12.04
N THR A 3 -5.68 -10.34 12.26
CA THR A 3 -6.47 -9.43 11.43
C THR A 3 -5.97 -7.98 11.60
N PRO A 4 -5.75 -7.23 10.51
CA PRO A 4 -5.36 -5.82 10.60
C PRO A 4 -6.37 -4.99 11.38
N THR A 5 -5.88 -4.12 12.26
CA THR A 5 -6.70 -3.24 13.11
C THR A 5 -6.65 -1.78 12.66
N THR A 6 -5.82 -1.45 11.67
CA THR A 6 -5.67 -0.10 11.12
C THR A 6 -5.53 -0.16 9.60
N HIS A 7 -6.00 0.87 8.90
CA HIS A 7 -5.86 1.04 7.47
C HIS A 7 -5.68 2.52 7.13
N PHE A 8 -5.17 2.82 5.95
CA PHE A 8 -5.09 4.17 5.41
C PHE A 8 -5.28 4.12 3.88
N PHE A 9 -5.69 5.24 3.30
CA PHE A 9 -5.77 5.39 1.84
C PHE A 9 -4.53 6.12 1.33
N THR A 10 -4.06 5.71 0.15
CA THR A 10 -2.99 6.41 -0.56
C THR A 10 -3.21 6.30 -2.06
N SER A 11 -2.62 7.22 -2.81
CA SER A 11 -2.66 7.26 -4.26
C SER A 11 -1.39 7.88 -4.80
N GLY A 12 -0.90 7.40 -5.93
CA GLY A 12 0.28 7.93 -6.58
C GLY A 12 0.20 7.71 -8.08
N ALA A 13 0.95 8.52 -8.82
CA ALA A 13 1.08 8.40 -10.26
C ALA A 13 2.53 8.71 -10.64
N ALA A 14 3.03 8.02 -11.66
CA ALA A 14 4.34 8.26 -12.23
C ALA A 14 4.38 7.83 -13.69
N GLU A 15 5.27 8.46 -14.44
CA GLU A 15 5.72 7.94 -15.74
C GLU A 15 6.80 6.87 -15.55
N GLY A 16 7.04 6.08 -16.59
CA GLY A 16 8.12 5.11 -16.59
C GLY A 16 8.41 4.58 -17.98
N ASN A 17 9.67 4.16 -18.19
CA ASN A 17 10.12 3.60 -19.47
C ASN A 17 9.44 2.27 -19.81
N THR A 18 8.85 1.61 -18.82
CA THR A 18 8.07 0.37 -18.97
C THR A 18 6.83 0.44 -18.08
N PRO A 19 5.78 -0.36 -18.34
CA PRO A 19 4.61 -0.43 -17.46
C PRO A 19 4.97 -0.77 -16.01
N ARG A 20 5.98 -1.65 -15.81
CA ARG A 20 6.48 -2.01 -14.48
C ARG A 20 7.15 -0.82 -13.80
N ASN A 21 8.01 -0.08 -14.50
CA ASN A 21 8.67 1.08 -13.91
C ASN A 21 7.68 2.21 -13.59
N ALA A 22 6.66 2.41 -14.42
CA ALA A 22 5.60 3.38 -14.16
C ALA A 22 4.79 2.98 -12.90
N LEU A 23 4.48 1.69 -12.77
CA LEU A 23 3.83 1.15 -11.56
C LEU A 23 4.71 1.34 -10.32
N ASP A 24 5.99 0.95 -10.36
CA ASP A 24 6.92 1.11 -9.25
C ASP A 24 7.02 2.58 -8.81
N GLY A 25 7.15 3.51 -9.78
CA GLY A 25 7.15 4.94 -9.53
C GLY A 25 5.86 5.44 -8.87
N ALA A 26 4.70 4.92 -9.30
CA ALA A 26 3.42 5.26 -8.71
C ALA A 26 3.31 4.77 -7.24
N LEU A 27 3.87 3.60 -6.93
CA LEU A 27 3.95 3.10 -5.55
C LEU A 27 4.86 3.98 -4.68
N PHE A 28 5.99 4.46 -5.21
CA PHE A 28 6.85 5.43 -4.53
C PHE A 28 6.14 6.76 -4.28
N ALA A 29 5.43 7.29 -5.28
CA ALA A 29 4.62 8.51 -5.14
C ALA A 29 3.51 8.34 -4.10
N ALA A 30 2.94 7.14 -3.98
CA ALA A 30 1.95 6.76 -2.97
C ALA A 30 2.57 6.49 -1.57
N GLY A 31 3.88 6.63 -1.39
CA GLY A 31 4.55 6.39 -0.09
C GLY A 31 4.66 4.91 0.31
N ILE A 32 4.40 3.99 -0.62
CA ILE A 32 4.41 2.52 -0.40
C ILE A 32 5.37 1.79 -1.36
N GLY A 33 6.32 2.50 -1.97
CA GLY A 33 7.25 1.93 -2.95
C GLY A 33 8.27 0.94 -2.38
N ASN A 34 8.54 1.00 -1.08
CA ASN A 34 9.51 0.13 -0.41
C ASN A 34 8.89 -1.07 0.32
N VAL A 35 7.58 -1.31 0.18
CA VAL A 35 6.91 -2.44 0.85
C VAL A 35 6.52 -3.54 -0.14
N ASN A 36 6.27 -4.73 0.40
CA ASN A 36 5.79 -5.87 -0.34
C ASN A 36 4.26 -5.92 -0.23
N LEU A 37 3.57 -5.58 -1.32
CA LEU A 37 2.11 -5.58 -1.36
C LEU A 37 1.56 -6.99 -1.56
N ILE A 38 0.65 -7.40 -0.67
CA ILE A 38 -0.15 -8.61 -0.80
C ILE A 38 -1.53 -8.16 -1.29
N ASN A 39 -1.86 -8.50 -2.53
CA ASN A 39 -3.18 -8.20 -3.07
C ASN A 39 -4.25 -9.00 -2.32
N VAL A 40 -5.26 -8.31 -1.79
CA VAL A 40 -6.41 -8.89 -1.08
C VAL A 40 -7.70 -8.35 -1.67
N ASP A 41 -8.78 -9.12 -1.54
CA ASP A 41 -10.11 -8.61 -1.86
C ASP A 41 -10.46 -7.40 -0.98
N ALA A 42 -11.24 -6.45 -1.52
CA ALA A 42 -11.56 -5.18 -0.90
C ALA A 42 -12.52 -5.30 0.32
N ALA A 43 -12.06 -5.94 1.38
CA ALA A 43 -12.77 -6.12 2.64
C ALA A 43 -11.98 -5.49 3.80
N VAL A 44 -12.47 -4.38 4.34
CA VAL A 44 -11.92 -3.78 5.56
C VAL A 44 -12.45 -4.55 6.77
N PRO A 45 -11.58 -5.07 7.67
CA PRO A 45 -12.02 -5.77 8.85
C PRO A 45 -12.90 -4.90 9.78
N PRO A 46 -13.82 -5.51 10.55
CA PRO A 46 -14.61 -4.78 11.55
C PRO A 46 -13.68 -4.13 12.59
N HIS A 47 -14.06 -2.94 13.06
CA HIS A 47 -13.30 -2.13 14.03
C HIS A 47 -11.92 -1.66 13.57
N CYS A 48 -11.60 -1.80 12.28
CA CYS A 48 -10.37 -1.27 11.72
C CYS A 48 -10.39 0.28 11.74
N LYS A 49 -9.35 0.89 12.31
CA LYS A 49 -9.26 2.35 12.42
C LYS A 49 -8.64 2.95 11.16
N LEU A 50 -9.28 3.97 10.60
CA LEU A 50 -8.69 4.79 9.57
C LEU A 50 -7.61 5.69 10.19
N LEU A 51 -6.41 5.63 9.64
CA LEU A 51 -5.29 6.48 10.00
C LEU A 51 -4.89 7.36 8.81
N GLU A 52 -4.15 8.43 9.09
CA GLU A 52 -3.41 9.14 8.05
C GLU A 52 -2.31 8.25 7.48
N ALA A 53 -1.89 8.55 6.25
CA ALA A 53 -0.80 7.83 5.60
C ALA A 53 0.46 7.90 6.46
N GLN A 54 1.00 6.74 6.80
CA GLN A 54 2.15 6.60 7.68
C GLN A 54 3.32 5.95 6.97
N LYS A 55 4.53 6.27 7.43
CA LYS A 55 5.74 5.59 6.94
C LYS A 55 5.72 4.14 7.39
N LEU A 56 5.69 3.22 6.44
CA LEU A 56 5.78 1.79 6.68
C LEU A 56 7.25 1.34 6.76
N PRO A 57 7.55 0.25 7.49
CA PRO A 57 8.89 -0.33 7.47
C PRO A 57 9.23 -0.88 6.08
N ASP A 58 10.45 -0.62 5.62
CA ASP A 58 10.92 -1.15 4.34
C ASP A 58 10.88 -2.68 4.35
N GLY A 59 10.42 -3.29 3.25
CA GLY A 59 10.27 -4.73 3.09
C GLY A 59 9.08 -5.35 3.82
N ALA A 60 8.27 -4.57 4.56
CA ALA A 60 7.10 -5.09 5.25
C ALA A 60 6.09 -5.74 4.28
N LEU A 61 5.46 -6.83 4.73
CA LEU A 61 4.36 -7.48 4.01
C LEU A 61 3.04 -6.76 4.35
N ILE A 62 2.48 -6.03 3.41
CA ILE A 62 1.30 -5.17 3.61
C ILE A 62 0.13 -5.66 2.75
N PRO A 63 -0.98 -6.12 3.36
CA PRO A 63 -2.22 -6.37 2.62
C PRO A 63 -2.77 -5.07 2.02
N ALA A 64 -3.03 -5.07 0.71
CA ALA A 64 -3.57 -3.93 -0.04
C ALA A 64 -4.60 -4.41 -1.06
N ALA A 65 -5.63 -3.58 -1.29
CA ALA A 65 -6.72 -3.82 -2.23
C ALA A 65 -6.76 -2.70 -3.29
#